data_AF-A0A3R7AVG1-F1
#
_entry.id   AF-A0A3R7AVG1-F1
#
_cell.length_a   1.000
_cell.length_b   1.000
_cell.length_c   1.000
_cell.angle_alpha   90.00
_cell.angle_beta   90.00
_cell.angle_gamma   90.00
#
_symmetry.space_group_name_H-M   'P 1'
#
loop_
_entity.id
_entity.type
_entity.pdbx_description
1 polymer ?
#
loop_
_entity_poly.entity_id
_entity_poly.type
_entity_poly.pdbx_seq_one_letter_code
_entity_poly.pdbx_strand_id
1 'polypeptide(L)'
;MDNLKVQSPKEAQAIIMKKLRAGYGPKAKVKFLKTMLETDLANGRRLWVVEGDIKVRRWFFLKKSWHFTYFLSAEDGKVLIMRGRKAKTV
;
A
#
# COMPACT_ATOMS: atom_id res chain seq x y z
N MET A 1 -9.30 9.73 23.76
CA MET A 1 -8.29 9.99 22.71
C MET A 1 -8.10 8.69 21.96
N ASP A 2 -8.51 8.61 20.70
CA ASP A 2 -8.35 7.39 19.90
C ASP A 2 -6.86 7.10 19.72
N ASN A 3 -6.35 6.06 20.37
CA ASN A 3 -4.96 5.64 20.22
C ASN A 3 -4.77 4.98 18.84
N LEU A 4 -4.58 5.81 17.82
CA LEU A 4 -4.16 5.32 16.51
C LEU A 4 -2.73 4.82 16.61
N LYS A 5 -2.52 3.55 16.23
CA LYS A 5 -1.19 2.94 16.15
C LYS A 5 -0.41 3.41 14.92
N VAL A 6 -1.11 3.81 13.87
CA VAL A 6 -0.52 4.40 12.66
C VAL A 6 -1.04 5.82 12.54
N GLN A 7 -0.21 6.77 12.97
CA GLN A 7 -0.62 8.16 13.12
C GLN A 7 -0.23 9.01 11.91
N SER A 8 0.76 8.55 11.14
CA SER A 8 1.28 9.31 10.01
C SER A 8 1.16 8.57 8.68
N PRO A 9 1.02 9.32 7.56
CA PRO A 9 1.05 8.73 6.23
C PRO A 9 2.38 8.04 5.94
N LYS A 10 3.48 8.52 6.54
CA LYS A 10 4.82 7.92 6.41
C LYS A 10 4.90 6.54 7.05
N GLU A 11 4.32 6.36 8.24
CA GLU A 11 4.23 5.04 8.89
C GLU A 11 3.40 4.06 8.05
N ALA A 12 2.25 4.52 7.54
CA ALA A 12 1.41 3.70 6.67
C ALA A 12 2.19 3.24 5.43
N GLN A 13 2.89 4.17 4.75
CA GLN A 13 3.76 3.85 3.63
C GLN A 13 4.88 2.87 4.00
N ALA A 14 5.51 3.01 5.17
CA ALA A 14 6.57 2.12 5.62
C ALA A 14 6.07 0.69 5.84
N ILE A 15 4.88 0.52 6.43
CA ILE A 15 4.23 -0.80 6.61
C ILE A 15 3.95 -1.44 5.24
N ILE A 16 3.38 -0.67 4.30
CA ILE A 16 3.10 -1.16 2.94
C ILE A 16 4.40 -1.49 2.20
N MET A 17 5.44 -0.67 2.31
CA MET A 17 6.76 -0.94 1.71
C MET A 17 7.34 -2.25 2.23
N LYS A 18 7.28 -2.50 3.55
CA LYS A 18 7.78 -3.75 4.16
C LYS A 18 7.02 -4.95 3.60
N LYS A 19 5.69 -4.87 3.50
CA LYS A 19 4.84 -5.94 2.92
C LYS A 19 5.16 -6.20 1.46
N LEU A 20 5.31 -5.14 0.65
CA LEU A 20 5.64 -5.25 -0.77
C LEU A 20 7.02 -5.85 -1.00
N ARG A 21 8.03 -5.47 -0.20
CA ARG A 21 9.38 -6.06 -0.28
C ARG A 21 9.40 -7.53 0.13
N ALA A 22 8.59 -7.92 1.12
CA ALA A 22 8.46 -9.32 1.50
C ALA A 22 7.82 -10.17 0.38
N GLY A 23 6.83 -9.64 -0.35
CA GLY A 23 6.14 -10.38 -1.42
C GLY A 23 6.84 -10.35 -2.79
N TYR A 24 7.43 -9.22 -3.17
CA TYR A 24 8.00 -9.01 -4.51
C TYR A 24 9.55 -8.92 -4.53
N GLY A 25 10.17 -9.02 -3.35
CA GLY A 25 11.61 -8.95 -3.17
C GLY A 25 12.14 -7.52 -2.98
N PRO A 26 13.40 -7.39 -2.52
CA PRO A 26 14.02 -6.10 -2.18
C PRO A 26 14.27 -5.20 -3.39
N LYS A 27 14.32 -5.77 -4.62
CA LYS A 27 14.54 -5.03 -5.87
C LYS A 27 13.26 -4.42 -6.46
N ALA A 28 12.11 -4.61 -5.81
CA ALA A 28 10.86 -3.98 -6.22
C ALA A 28 10.95 -2.46 -6.07
N LYS A 29 10.71 -1.74 -7.18
CA LYS A 29 10.62 -0.28 -7.16
C LYS A 29 9.19 0.11 -6.88
N VAL A 30 8.95 0.72 -5.72
CA VAL A 30 7.63 1.19 -5.30
C VAL A 30 7.59 2.71 -5.43
N LYS A 31 6.54 3.23 -6.06
CA LYS A 31 6.22 4.66 -6.11
C LYS A 31 4.86 4.86 -5.46
N PHE A 32 4.83 5.51 -4.30
CA PHE A 32 3.57 5.93 -3.70
C PHE A 32 3.02 7.14 -4.47
N LEU A 33 1.74 7.10 -4.80
CA LEU A 33 1.04 8.13 -5.56
C LEU A 33 0.13 8.94 -4.64
N LYS A 34 -0.59 8.26 -3.74
CA LYS A 34 -1.57 8.88 -2.84
C LYS A 34 -1.55 8.17 -1.50
N THR A 35 -1.69 8.93 -0.43
CA THR A 35 -1.85 8.39 0.92
C THR A 35 -2.82 9.27 1.67
N MET A 36 -3.97 8.71 2.06
CA MET A 36 -5.04 9.45 2.73
C MET A 36 -5.63 8.65 3.86
N LEU A 37 -6.12 9.35 4.88
CA LEU A 37 -6.88 8.75 5.97
C LEU A 37 -8.37 8.89 5.62
N GLU A 38 -9.03 7.76 5.45
CA GLU A 38 -10.48 7.67 5.27
C GLU A 38 -11.11 7.15 6.55
N THR A 39 -12.31 7.64 6.87
CA THR A 39 -13.12 7.10 7.95
C THR A 39 -14.22 6.27 7.31
N ASP A 40 -14.25 4.99 7.61
CA ASP A 40 -15.30 4.09 7.17
C ASP A 40 -16.63 4.50 7.80
N LEU A 41 -17.55 4.99 6.98
CA LEU A 41 -18.86 5.49 7.42
C LEU A 41 -19.74 4.38 8.01
N ALA A 42 -19.49 3.12 7.67
CA ALA A 42 -20.27 1.99 8.19
C ALA A 42 -19.91 1.67 9.65
N ASN A 43 -18.64 1.86 10.02
CA ASN A 43 -18.05 1.30 11.23
C ASN A 43 -17.36 2.35 12.13
N GLY A 44 -17.22 3.59 11.66
CA GLY A 44 -16.46 4.66 12.31
C GLY A 44 -14.94 4.47 12.30
N ARG A 45 -14.43 3.39 11.70
CA ARG A 45 -13.01 3.00 11.73
C ARG A 45 -12.17 3.87 10.80
N ARG A 46 -11.00 4.27 11.26
CA ARG A 46 -10.05 5.04 10.46
C ARG A 46 -9.12 4.12 9.66
N LEU A 47 -9.08 4.28 8.35
CA LEU A 47 -8.32 3.49 7.41
C LEU A 47 -7.37 4.38 6.60
N TRP A 48 -6.08 4.05 6.63
CA TRP A 48 -5.12 4.59 5.69
C TRP A 48 -5.28 3.91 4.33
N VAL A 49 -5.61 4.70 3.32
CA VAL A 49 -5.61 4.30 1.92
C VAL A 49 -4.28 4.68 1.31
N VAL A 50 -3.51 3.69 0.88
CA VAL A 50 -2.19 3.87 0.28
C VAL A 50 -2.23 3.36 -1.16
N GLU A 51 -2.13 4.30 -2.10
CA GLU A 51 -2.07 4.00 -3.53
C GLU A 51 -0.67 4.18 -4.07
N GLY A 52 -0.29 3.31 -5.00
CA GLY A 52 1.00 3.40 -5.63
C GLY A 52 1.19 2.41 -6.77
N ASP A 53 2.35 2.51 -7.41
CA ASP A 53 2.78 1.57 -8.42
C ASP A 53 3.96 0.76 -7.91
N ILE A 54 3.96 -0.53 -8.21
CA ILE A 54 5.10 -1.41 -8.01
C ILE A 54 5.63 -1.89 -9.35
N LYS A 55 6.94 -1.70 -9.56
CA LYS A 55 7.68 -2.21 -10.70
C LYS A 55 8.62 -3.32 -10.24
N VAL A 56 8.39 -4.52 -10.74
CA VAL A 56 9.20 -5.69 -10.45
C VAL A 56 9.95 -6.08 -11.72
N ARG A 57 11.28 -6.13 -11.65
CA ARG A 57 12.14 -6.62 -12.72
C ARG A 57 12.39 -8.10 -12.48
N ARG A 58 11.69 -8.98 -13.21
CA ARG A 58 12.05 -10.40 -13.30
C ARG A 58 13.11 -10.54 -14.40
N TRP A 59 13.92 -11.59 -14.33
CA TRP A 59 15.15 -11.75 -15.14
C TRP A 59 14.90 -11.62 -16.66
N PHE A 60 15.95 -11.23 -17.42
CA PHE A 60 16.04 -10.85 -18.84
C PHE A 60 14.78 -10.20 -19.47
N PHE A 61 14.47 -8.96 -19.08
CA PHE A 61 13.57 -7.99 -19.78
C PHE A 61 12.07 -7.95 -19.40
N LEU A 62 11.55 -8.87 -18.59
CA LEU A 62 10.15 -8.78 -18.14
C LEU A 62 9.98 -7.78 -16.98
N LYS A 63 9.74 -6.51 -17.32
CA LYS A 63 9.27 -5.48 -16.40
C LYS A 63 7.76 -5.65 -16.22
N LYS A 64 7.32 -6.07 -15.04
CA LYS A 64 5.89 -6.02 -14.69
C LYS A 64 5.63 -4.84 -13.78
N SER A 65 4.68 -4.01 -14.19
CA SER A 65 4.18 -2.88 -13.41
C SER A 65 2.75 -3.19 -12.96
N TRP A 66 2.46 -2.94 -11.70
CA TRP A 66 1.12 -3.12 -11.14
C TRP A 66 0.77 -1.88 -10.33
N HIS A 67 -0.46 -1.42 -10.49
CA HIS A 67 -1.02 -0.40 -9.62
C HIS A 67 -1.65 -1.11 -8.42
N PHE A 68 -1.41 -0.60 -7.22
CA PHE A 68 -1.96 -1.13 -5.99
C PHE A 68 -2.67 -0.04 -5.20
N THR A 69 -3.74 -0.46 -4.51
CA THR A 69 -4.41 0.28 -3.45
C THR A 69 -4.46 -0.62 -2.24
N TYR A 70 -3.84 -0.20 -1.14
CA TYR A 70 -3.93 -0.89 0.15
C TYR A 70 -4.76 -0.10 1.13
N PHE A 71 -5.61 -0.83 1.86
CA PHE A 71 -6.34 -0.31 3.01
C PHE A 71 -5.68 -0.85 4.27
N LEU A 72 -5.26 0.06 5.16
CA LEU A 72 -4.54 -0.24 6.39
C LEU A 72 -5.36 0.33 7.56
N SER A 73 -5.67 -0.48 8.56
CA SER A 73 -6.31 0.01 9.80
C SER A 73 -5.35 0.96 10.53
N ALA A 74 -5.82 2.18 10.80
CA ALA A 74 -5.04 3.17 11.57
C ALA A 74 -4.97 2.80 13.07
N GLU A 75 -5.94 2.01 13.55
CA GLU A 75 -6.03 1.52 14.94
C GLU A 75 -5.05 0.36 15.18
N ASP A 76 -5.02 -0.63 14.28
CA ASP A 76 -4.27 -1.87 14.51
C ASP A 76 -2.97 -1.99 13.71
N GLY A 77 -2.81 -1.17 12.66
CA GLY A 77 -1.73 -1.30 11.68
C GLY A 77 -1.84 -2.54 10.79
N LYS A 78 -3.02 -3.17 10.74
CA LYS A 78 -3.29 -4.35 9.91
C LYS A 78 -3.71 -3.94 8.51
N VAL A 79 -3.12 -4.58 7.49
CA VAL A 79 -3.52 -4.40 6.09
C VAL A 79 -4.77 -5.24 5.82
N LEU A 80 -5.90 -4.57 5.58
CA LEU A 80 -7.22 -5.19 5.46
C LEU A 80 -7.51 -5.69 4.04
N ILE A 81 -7.26 -4.86 3.02
CA ILE A 81 -7.62 -5.16 1.63
C ILE A 81 -6.51 -4.69 0.70
N MET A 82 -6.17 -5.54 -0.28
CA MET A 82 -5.31 -5.20 -1.41
C MET A 82 -6.15 -5.23 -2.69
N ARG A 83 -6.22 -4.12 -3.40
CA ARG A 83 -6.67 -4.10 -4.80
C ARG A 83 -5.46 -3.90 -5.69
N GLY A 84 -5.11 -4.93 -6.45
CA GLY A 84 -4.07 -4.85 -7.48
C GLY A 84 -4.72 -4.82 -8.86
N ARG A 85 -4.46 -3.77 -9.65
CA ARG A 85 -4.76 -3.76 -11.09
C ARG A 85 -3.46 -3.89 -11.87
N LYS A 86 -3.45 -4.75 -12.89
CA LYS A 86 -2.33 -4.82 -13.83
C LYS A 86 -2.22 -3.45 -14.50
N ALA A 87 -1.08 -2.79 -14.38
CA ALA A 87 -0.91 -1.50 -15.05
C ALA A 87 -0.99 -1.77 -16.56
N LYS A 88 -1.88 -1.07 -17.27
CA LYS A 88 -1.90 -1.12 -18.74
C LYS A 88 -0.51 -0.69 -19.20
N THR A 89 0.23 -1.63 -19.80
CA THR A 89 1.46 -1.31 -20.49
C THR A 89 1.02 -0.54 -21.74
N VAL A 90 1.26 0.78 -21.74
CA VAL A 90 1.20 1.60 -22.95
C VAL A 90 2.53 1.41 -23.67
#